data_AF-A0A3P3WFH3-F1
#
_entry.id   AF-A0A3P3WFH3-F1
#
_cell.length_a   1.000
_cell.length_b   1.000
_cell.length_c   1.000
_cell.angle_alpha   90.00
_cell.angle_beta   90.00
_cell.angle_gamma   90.00
#
_symmetry.space_group_name_H-M   'P 1'
#
loop_
_entity.id
_entity.type
_entity.pdbx_description
1 polymer ?
#
loop_
_entity_poly.entity_id
_entity_poly.type
_entity_poly.pdbx_seq_one_letter_code
_entity_poly.pdbx_strand_id
1 'polypeptide(L)'
;MRIENNYETYRRRQAIVEHPYGVIKRQWDFYYVMTKKTIRHASADVGLIFTAYNLKRIFNLLDINELKKYLKSTALFHELNSTRFKAFYPVLKFEINGNVFFKTANYSSINGLYLLQN
;
A
#
# COMPACT_ATOMS: atom_id res chain seq x y z
N MET A 1 29.69 -21.60 6.43
CA MET A 1 30.42 -21.18 5.20
C MET A 1 29.80 -20.01 4.42
N ARG A 2 28.56 -20.05 3.88
CA ARG A 2 28.03 -18.91 3.06
C ARG A 2 27.66 -17.64 3.85
N ILE A 3 27.26 -17.80 5.12
CA ILE A 3 26.84 -16.69 6.00
C ILE A 3 28.06 -16.01 6.63
N GLU A 4 29.07 -16.78 7.04
CA GLU A 4 30.29 -16.27 7.70
C GLU A 4 31.09 -15.30 6.81
N ASN A 5 31.23 -15.61 5.51
CA ASN A 5 31.98 -14.75 4.57
C ASN A 5 31.29 -13.41 4.25
N ASN A 6 30.00 -13.25 4.58
CA ASN A 6 29.22 -12.04 4.28
C ASN A 6 28.44 -11.55 5.51
N TYR A 7 28.95 -11.84 6.71
CA TYR A 7 28.27 -11.61 7.97
C TYR A 7 27.77 -10.16 8.12
N GLU A 8 28.61 -9.18 7.81
CA GLU A 8 28.25 -7.76 7.87
C GLU A 8 27.08 -7.39 6.94
N THR A 9 27.03 -7.98 5.75
CA THR A 9 25.93 -7.76 4.80
C THR A 9 24.62 -8.33 5.34
N TYR A 10 24.64 -9.53 5.93
CA TYR A 10 23.45 -10.12 6.55
C TYR A 10 22.98 -9.30 7.75
N ARG A 11 23.91 -8.83 8.60
CA ARG A 11 23.59 -7.97 9.75
C ARG A 11 22.91 -6.67 9.30
N ARG A 12 23.42 -6.02 8.24
CA ARG A 12 22.80 -4.80 7.69
C ARG A 12 21.40 -5.07 7.12
N ARG A 13 21.22 -6.16 6.37
CA ARG A 13 19.90 -6.54 5.83
C ARG A 13 18.90 -6.81 6.95
N GLN A 14 19.33 -7.51 8.00
CA GLN A 14 18.51 -7.75 9.17
C GLN A 14 18.07 -6.42 9.82
N ALA A 15 19.01 -5.50 10.07
CA ALA A 15 18.67 -4.19 10.62
C ALA A 15 17.71 -3.38 9.73
N ILE A 16 17.91 -3.42 8.41
CA ILE A 16 17.03 -2.74 7.43
C ILE A 16 15.60 -3.27 7.49
N VAL A 17 15.41 -4.55 7.78
CA VAL A 17 14.08 -5.19 7.81
C VAL A 17 13.46 -5.12 9.20
N GLU A 18 14.18 -5.56 10.23
CA GLU A 18 13.66 -5.69 11.60
C GLU A 18 13.35 -4.35 12.25
N HIS A 19 14.16 -3.31 11.98
CA HIS A 19 13.91 -1.98 12.52
C HIS A 19 12.55 -1.40 12.10
N PRO A 20 12.18 -1.34 10.80
CA PRO A 20 10.84 -0.92 10.37
C PRO A 20 9.72 -1.74 11.02
N TYR A 21 9.88 -3.07 11.07
CA TYR A 21 8.87 -3.94 11.68
C TYR A 21 8.70 -3.65 13.16
N GLY A 22 9.80 -3.43 13.89
CA GLY A 22 9.78 -3.04 15.29
C GLY A 22 9.09 -1.71 15.52
N VAL A 23 9.40 -0.69 14.71
CA VAL A 23 8.76 0.63 14.79
C VAL A 23 7.26 0.54 14.54
N ILE A 24 6.84 -0.12 13.46
CA ILE A 24 5.42 -0.23 13.09
C ILE A 24 4.64 -1.00 14.17
N LYS A 25 5.18 -2.11 14.66
CA LYS A 25 4.47 -2.92 15.67
C LYS A 25 4.47 -2.27 17.04
N ARG A 26 5.61 -1.71 17.51
CA ARG A 26 5.78 -1.24 18.89
C ARG A 26 5.47 0.23 19.08
N GLN A 27 5.92 1.09 18.16
CA GLN A 27 5.72 2.54 18.28
C GLN A 27 4.40 2.99 17.69
N TRP A 28 3.92 2.33 16.62
CA TRP A 28 2.65 2.67 15.96
C TRP A 28 1.50 1.75 16.37
N ASP A 29 1.74 0.87 17.34
CA ASP A 29 0.74 -0.04 17.91
C ASP A 29 0.03 -0.96 16.88
N PHE A 30 0.68 -1.21 15.73
CA PHE A 30 0.14 -2.07 14.67
C PHE A 30 0.43 -3.54 14.96
N TYR A 31 -0.08 -4.06 16.09
CA TYR A 31 0.08 -5.46 16.48
C TYR A 31 -0.83 -6.39 15.70
N TYR A 32 -2.04 -5.93 15.38
CA TYR A 32 -3.07 -6.72 14.74
C TYR A 32 -3.60 -6.00 13.49
N VAL A 33 -3.71 -6.75 12.40
CA VAL A 33 -4.44 -6.28 11.22
C VAL A 33 -5.93 -6.29 11.59
N MET A 34 -6.53 -5.10 11.65
CA MET A 34 -7.90 -4.93 12.11
C MET A 34 -8.91 -5.50 11.11
N THR A 35 -8.66 -5.39 9.80
CA THR A 35 -9.62 -5.90 8.82
C THR A 35 -9.56 -7.42 8.69
N LYS A 36 -10.62 -8.10 9.13
CA LYS A 36 -10.72 -9.58 9.12
C LYS A 36 -11.56 -10.17 7.98
N LYS A 37 -12.12 -9.33 7.08
CA LYS A 37 -13.11 -9.77 6.08
C LYS A 37 -12.52 -10.69 5.00
N THR A 38 -11.43 -10.29 4.36
CA THR A 38 -10.70 -11.13 3.38
C THR A 38 -9.21 -10.81 3.40
N ILE A 39 -8.38 -11.73 2.91
CA ILE A 39 -6.93 -11.53 2.75
C ILE A 39 -6.62 -10.26 1.95
N ARG A 40 -7.45 -9.94 0.93
CA ARG A 40 -7.28 -8.72 0.13
C ARG A 40 -7.39 -7.44 0.97
N HIS A 41 -8.34 -7.39 1.91
CA HIS A 41 -8.49 -6.20 2.76
C HIS A 41 -7.39 -6.14 3.82
N ALA A 42 -7.04 -7.28 4.44
CA ALA A 42 -5.92 -7.36 5.35
C ALA A 42 -4.59 -6.93 4.68
N SER A 43 -4.39 -7.33 3.42
CA SER A 43 -3.25 -6.92 2.61
C SER A 43 -3.27 -5.41 2.32
N ALA A 44 -4.44 -4.82 2.07
CA ALA A 44 -4.57 -3.38 1.88
C ALA A 44 -4.18 -2.59 3.15
N ASP A 45 -4.63 -3.03 4.33
CA ASP A 45 -4.27 -2.42 5.63
C ASP A 45 -2.75 -2.46 5.85
N VAL A 46 -2.13 -3.62 5.63
CA VAL A 46 -0.68 -3.81 5.78
C VAL A 46 0.10 -3.01 4.72
N GLY A 47 -0.39 -2.96 3.49
CA GLY A 47 0.19 -2.15 2.43
C GLY A 47 0.14 -0.65 2.75
N LEU A 48 -0.95 -0.19 3.35
CA LEU A 48 -1.12 1.20 3.75
C LEU A 48 -0.12 1.59 4.85
N ILE A 49 0.03 0.77 5.90
CA ILE A 49 0.94 1.08 7.00
C ILE A 49 2.41 1.12 6.54
N PHE A 50 2.82 0.21 5.65
CA PHE A 50 4.16 0.22 5.07
C PHE A 50 4.40 1.43 4.17
N THR A 51 3.41 1.81 3.37
CA THR A 51 3.47 3.04 2.55
C THR A 51 3.65 4.26 3.44
N ALA A 52 2.83 4.40 4.48
CA ALA A 52 2.90 5.52 5.42
C ALA A 52 4.26 5.61 6.14
N TYR A 53 4.81 4.48 6.59
CA TYR A 53 6.13 4.43 7.20
C TYR A 53 7.25 4.86 6.25
N ASN A 54 7.21 4.37 5.00
CA ASN A 54 8.18 4.76 3.98
C ASN A 54 8.09 6.26 3.65
N LEU A 55 6.89 6.83 3.56
CA LEU A 55 6.71 8.26 3.36
C LEU A 55 7.29 9.08 4.51
N LYS A 56 7.00 8.69 5.76
CA LYS A 56 7.61 9.34 6.94
C LYS A 56 9.14 9.30 6.89
N ARG A 57 9.73 8.17 6.49
CA ARG A 57 11.18 8.06 6.31
C ARG A 57 11.71 8.99 5.24
N ILE A 58 11.03 9.10 4.10
CA ILE A 58 11.42 10.02 3.02
C ILE A 58 11.43 11.47 3.54
N PHE A 59 10.38 11.88 4.25
CA PHE A 59 10.29 13.24 4.80
C PHE A 59 11.33 13.53 5.88
N ASN A 60 11.76 12.51 6.63
CA ASN A 60 12.82 12.67 7.63
C ASN A 60 14.23 12.67 7.00
N LEU A 61 14.41 12.05 5.83
CA LEU A 61 15.70 11.96 5.15
C LEU A 61 15.96 13.15 4.22
N LEU A 62 14.92 13.68 3.58
CA LEU A 62 15.02 14.79 2.64
C LEU A 62 14.84 16.13 3.35
N ASP A 63 15.59 17.14 2.92
CA ASP A 63 15.34 18.50 3.36
C ASP A 63 14.00 19.01 2.80
N ILE A 64 13.32 19.86 3.58
CA ILE A 64 12.00 20.37 3.21
C ILE A 64 12.04 21.24 1.95
N ASN A 65 13.17 21.90 1.65
CA ASN A 65 13.31 22.70 0.44
C ASN A 65 13.48 21.83 -0.79
N GLU A 66 14.25 20.74 -0.68
CA GLU A 66 14.36 19.74 -1.74
C GLU A 66 13.01 19.09 -2.01
N LEU A 67 12.28 18.70 -0.96
CA LEU A 67 10.94 18.13 -1.10
C LEU A 67 9.99 19.09 -1.83
N LYS A 68 9.99 20.38 -1.47
CA LYS A 68 9.19 21.40 -2.17
C LYS A 68 9.56 21.52 -3.65
N LYS A 69 10.85 21.45 -3.99
CA LYS A 69 11.32 21.49 -5.38
C LYS A 69 10.79 20.28 -6.17
N TYR A 70 10.89 19.08 -5.60
CA TYR A 70 10.35 17.87 -6.22
C TYR A 70 8.84 17.96 -6.42
N LEU A 71 8.08 18.33 -5.38
CA LEU A 71 6.63 18.46 -5.47
C LEU A 71 6.18 19.47 -6.53
N LYS A 72 6.87 20.62 -6.65
CA LYS A 72 6.61 21.60 -7.73
C LYS A 72 6.84 21.00 -9.12
N SER A 73 7.96 20.28 -9.30
CA SER A 73 8.26 19.63 -10.58
C SER A 73 7.22 18.56 -10.95
N THR A 74 6.75 17.78 -9.96
CA THR A 74 5.71 16.77 -10.16
C THR A 74 4.36 17.40 -10.51
N ALA A 75 3.99 18.50 -9.87
CA ALA A 75 2.74 19.22 -10.19
C ALA A 75 2.74 19.73 -11.63
N LEU A 76 3.87 20.30 -12.10
CA LEU A 76 4.03 20.71 -13.49
C LEU A 76 3.93 19.52 -14.46
N PHE A 77 4.58 18.40 -14.14
CA PHE A 77 4.45 17.18 -14.95
C PHE A 77 3.00 16.68 -15.03
N HIS A 78 2.26 16.74 -13.92
CA HIS A 78 0.85 16.39 -13.89
C HIS A 78 0.02 17.34 -14.76
N GLU A 79 0.24 18.66 -14.66
CA GLU A 79 -0.44 19.67 -15.48
C GLU A 79 -0.29 19.37 -16.99
N LEU A 80 0.93 19.04 -17.41
CA LEU A 80 1.27 18.71 -18.80
C LEU A 80 0.64 17.40 -19.28
N ASN A 81 0.46 16.44 -18.37
CA ASN A 81 -0.16 15.15 -18.68
C ASN A 81 -1.66 15.09 -18.32
N SER A 82 -2.23 16.19 -17.83
CA SER A 82 -3.60 16.23 -17.30
C SER A 82 -4.64 15.89 -18.37
N THR A 83 -4.41 16.27 -19.62
CA THR A 83 -5.27 15.96 -20.77
C THR A 83 -5.26 14.47 -21.09
N ARG A 84 -4.08 13.83 -21.07
CA ARG A 84 -3.91 12.38 -21.23
C ARG A 84 -4.55 11.61 -20.07
N PHE A 85 -4.38 12.11 -18.85
CA PHE A 85 -4.97 11.51 -17.66
C PHE A 85 -6.51 11.61 -17.68
N LYS A 86 -7.08 12.75 -18.10
CA LYS A 86 -8.53 12.90 -18.29
C LYS A 86 -9.09 11.95 -19.34
N ALA A 87 -8.35 11.68 -20.41
CA ALA A 87 -8.74 10.69 -21.43
C ALA A 87 -8.67 9.25 -20.90
N PHE A 88 -7.74 8.95 -19.98
CA PHE A 88 -7.61 7.62 -19.36
C PHE A 88 -8.56 7.40 -18.17
N TYR A 89 -8.93 8.46 -17.45
CA TYR A 89 -9.85 8.44 -16.31
C TYR A 89 -11.15 7.65 -16.57
N PRO A 90 -11.87 7.80 -17.70
CA PRO A 90 -13.06 6.99 -17.98
C PRO A 90 -12.77 5.49 -18.07
N VAL A 91 -11.59 5.08 -18.58
CA VAL A 91 -11.18 3.66 -18.65
C VAL A 91 -10.99 3.09 -17.24
N LEU A 92 -10.26 3.79 -16.38
CA LEU A 92 -10.11 3.41 -14.97
C LEU A 92 -11.46 3.38 -14.23
N LYS A 93 -12.31 4.40 -14.45
CA LYS A 93 -13.64 4.48 -13.84
C LYS A 93 -14.52 3.32 -14.28
N PHE A 94 -14.43 2.91 -15.54
CA PHE A 94 -15.16 1.74 -16.06
C PHE A 94 -14.68 0.43 -15.41
N GLU A 95 -13.36 0.20 -15.32
CA GLU A 95 -12.81 -1.00 -14.67
C GLU A 95 -13.17 -1.08 -13.18
N ILE A 96 -13.15 0.04 -12.46
CA ILE A 96 -13.53 0.09 -11.04
C ILE A 96 -15.03 -0.22 -10.89
N ASN A 97 -15.90 0.43 -11.69
CA ASN A 97 -17.35 0.21 -11.61
C ASN A 97 -17.74 -1.20 -12.05
N GLY A 98 -17.12 -1.74 -13.10
CA GLY A 98 -17.31 -3.12 -13.54
C GLY A 98 -16.94 -4.11 -12.42
N ASN A 99 -15.75 -3.97 -11.82
CA ASN A 99 -15.34 -4.81 -10.70
C ASN A 99 -16.28 -4.70 -9.49
N VAL A 100 -16.78 -3.52 -9.15
CA VAL A 100 -17.76 -3.36 -8.06
C VAL A 100 -19.08 -4.06 -8.41
N PHE A 101 -19.59 -3.87 -9.63
CA PHE A 101 -20.85 -4.46 -10.10
C PHE A 101 -20.80 -5.98 -10.14
N PHE A 102 -19.73 -6.56 -10.71
CA PHE A 102 -19.52 -8.01 -10.72
C PHE A 102 -19.36 -8.56 -9.30
N LYS A 103 -18.71 -7.83 -8.38
CA LYS A 103 -18.56 -8.26 -7.00
C LYS A 103 -19.90 -8.24 -6.25
N THR A 104 -20.73 -7.20 -6.44
CA THR A 104 -22.09 -7.13 -5.85
C THR A 104 -23.03 -8.20 -6.38
N ALA A 105 -22.98 -8.53 -7.68
CA ALA A 105 -23.76 -9.60 -8.27
C ALA A 105 -23.37 -10.99 -7.74
N ASN A 106 -22.08 -11.21 -7.47
CA ASN A 106 -21.62 -12.46 -6.87
C ASN A 106 -21.99 -12.57 -5.38
N TYR A 107 -21.98 -11.48 -4.60
CA TYR A 107 -22.43 -11.53 -3.20
C TYR A 107 -23.93 -11.82 -3.06
N SER A 108 -24.80 -11.27 -3.92
CA SER A 108 -26.24 -11.56 -3.86
C SER A 108 -26.59 -13.00 -4.26
N SER A 109 -25.83 -13.61 -5.18
CA SER A 109 -26.00 -15.01 -5.59
C SER A 109 -25.60 -16.01 -4.49
N ILE A 110 -24.49 -15.75 -3.79
CA ILE A 110 -23.95 -16.71 -2.81
C ILE A 110 -24.69 -16.61 -1.46
N ASN A 111 -25.30 -15.46 -1.13
CA ASN A 111 -26.11 -15.30 0.09
C ASN A 111 -27.33 -16.26 0.16
N GLY A 112 -27.82 -16.78 -0.98
CA GLY A 112 -28.89 -17.78 -1.01
C GLY A 112 -28.44 -19.20 -0.62
N LEU A 113 -27.16 -19.52 -0.76
CA LEU A 113 -26.62 -20.86 -0.46
C LEU A 113 -26.33 -21.05 1.04
N TYR A 114 -25.91 -20.00 1.74
CA TYR A 114 -25.62 -20.06 3.19
C TYR A 114 -26.85 -20.08 4.10
N LEU A 115 -28.03 -19.71 3.57
CA LEU A 115 -29.30 -19.69 4.31
C LEU A 115 -30.11 -20.99 4.18
N LEU A 116 -29.67 -21.94 3.35
CA LEU A 116 -30.32 -23.24 3.14
C LEU A 116 -29.66 -24.39 3.94
N GLN A 117 -28.72 -24.07 4.82
CA GLN A 117 -27.93 -25.05 5.57
C GLN A 117 -28.21 -25.06 7.08
N ASN A 118 -29.45 -24.68 7.46
CA ASN A 118 -30.02 -24.87 8.80
C ASN A 118 -31.31 -25.69 8.71
#